data_AF-A0A7K2W967-F1
#
_entry.id   AF-A0A7K2W967-F1
#
_cell.length_a   1.000
_cell.length_b   1.000
_cell.length_c   1.000
_cell.angle_alpha   90.00
_cell.angle_beta   90.00
_cell.angle_gamma   90.00
#
_symmetry.space_group_name_H-M   'P 1'
#
loop_
_entity.id
_entity.type
_entity.pdbx_description
1 polymer ?
#
loop_
_entity_poly.entity_id
_entity_poly.type
_entity_poly.pdbx_seq_one_letter_code
_entity_poly.pdbx_strand_id
1 'polypeptide(L)'
;MDDGVYVGNAGKDATANQGWLLGHFMEQGDPRHSDAVEVKWGVHPRGEQRAQWVQGEVRTALLVLITGRFRMEFPGRSVLLERQGDYVVWGQGVDHSWFAEEDSVVMTLRWPSVPGYAVP
;
A
#
# COMPACT_ATOMS: atom_id res chain seq x y z
N MET A 1 15.94 23.27 -16.36
CA MET A 1 15.94 22.71 -15.00
C MET A 1 14.63 21.97 -14.90
N ASP A 2 14.70 20.68 -14.59
CA ASP A 2 13.52 19.96 -14.11
C ASP A 2 13.12 20.64 -12.80
N ASP A 3 11.86 21.06 -12.66
CA ASP A 3 11.40 21.83 -11.49
C ASP A 3 11.22 20.94 -10.25
N GLY A 4 11.51 19.65 -10.38
CA GLY A 4 11.37 18.64 -9.34
C GLY A 4 9.91 18.22 -9.14
N VAL A 5 9.01 18.57 -10.07
CA VAL A 5 7.58 18.26 -9.98
C VAL A 5 7.22 17.14 -10.94
N TYR A 6 6.73 16.04 -10.40
CA TYR A 6 6.11 14.98 -11.19
C TYR A 6 4.59 15.06 -11.10
N VAL A 7 3.91 14.95 -12.24
CA VAL A 7 2.45 14.85 -12.34
C VAL A 7 2.09 13.56 -13.06
N GLY A 8 1.23 12.76 -12.44
CA GLY A 8 0.85 11.45 -12.96
C GLY A 8 -0.57 11.04 -12.56
N ASN A 9 -0.92 9.80 -12.88
CA ASN A 9 -2.19 9.20 -12.50
C ASN A 9 -1.91 7.91 -11.74
N ALA A 10 -2.39 7.81 -10.51
CA ALA A 10 -2.09 6.70 -9.64
C ALA A 10 -2.41 5.33 -10.26
N GLY A 11 -3.55 5.18 -10.95
CA GLY A 11 -3.89 3.91 -11.61
C GLY A 11 -2.92 3.53 -12.73
N LYS A 12 -2.50 4.51 -13.55
CA LYS A 12 -1.53 4.27 -14.65
C LYS A 12 -0.14 3.98 -14.11
N ASP A 13 0.34 4.82 -13.20
CA ASP A 13 1.72 4.76 -12.70
C ASP A 13 1.93 3.53 -11.81
N ALA A 14 0.94 3.20 -10.97
CA ALA A 14 0.97 2.01 -10.16
C ALA A 14 0.99 0.73 -11.01
N THR A 15 0.23 0.67 -12.11
CA THR A 15 0.23 -0.51 -12.99
C THR A 15 1.61 -0.77 -13.58
N ALA A 16 2.36 0.28 -13.93
CA ALA A 16 3.72 0.16 -14.42
C ALA A 16 4.71 -0.36 -13.34
N ASN A 17 4.39 -0.15 -12.06
CA ASN A 17 5.29 -0.41 -10.93
C ASN A 17 4.67 -1.35 -9.88
N GLN A 18 3.92 -2.38 -10.30
CA GLN A 18 3.35 -3.42 -9.41
C GLN A 18 2.50 -2.86 -8.24
N GLY A 19 1.84 -1.74 -8.47
CA GLY A 19 1.01 -1.02 -7.51
C GLY A 19 1.69 0.21 -6.90
N TRP A 20 3.00 0.41 -7.07
CA TRP A 20 3.74 1.44 -6.35
C TRP A 20 3.75 2.81 -7.05
N LEU A 21 3.59 3.87 -6.27
CA LEU A 21 3.62 5.27 -6.74
C LEU A 21 4.96 5.95 -6.46
N LEU A 22 5.56 5.70 -5.30
CA LEU A 22 6.83 6.28 -4.87
C LEU A 22 7.47 5.43 -3.77
N GLY A 23 8.79 5.50 -3.62
CA GLY A 23 9.58 4.72 -2.65
C GLY A 23 11.04 4.54 -3.10
N HIS A 24 11.82 3.79 -2.32
CA HIS A 24 13.27 3.61 -2.52
C HIS A 24 13.62 3.03 -3.90
N PHE A 25 12.70 2.24 -4.46
CA PHE A 25 12.85 1.55 -5.75
C PHE A 25 12.75 2.47 -6.97
N MET A 26 12.34 3.74 -6.82
CA MET A 26 12.36 4.69 -7.95
C MET A 26 13.80 5.11 -8.28
N GLU A 27 14.03 5.58 -9.51
CA GLU A 27 15.36 6.01 -9.95
C GLU A 27 15.85 7.23 -9.15
N GLN A 28 17.15 7.26 -8.83
CA GLN A 28 17.75 8.42 -8.16
C GLN A 28 17.63 9.65 -9.06
N GLY A 29 17.09 10.74 -8.51
CA GLY A 29 16.79 11.97 -9.26
C GLY A 29 15.33 12.09 -9.68
N ASP A 30 14.55 11.00 -9.68
CA ASP A 30 13.09 11.08 -9.78
C ASP A 30 12.53 11.62 -8.46
N PRO A 31 11.65 12.65 -8.45
CA PRO A 31 11.04 13.16 -7.22
C PRO A 31 10.19 12.12 -6.46
N ARG A 32 9.90 10.96 -7.06
CA ARG A 32 9.24 9.82 -6.42
C ARG A 32 10.21 8.86 -5.71
N HIS A 33 11.52 9.09 -5.79
CA HIS A 33 12.50 8.35 -4.99
C HIS A 33 12.48 8.80 -3.53
N SER A 34 12.33 7.85 -2.60
CA SER A 34 12.25 8.14 -1.16
C SER A 34 12.71 6.97 -0.30
N ASP A 35 13.63 7.23 0.64
CA ASP A 35 14.00 6.31 1.71
C ASP A 35 13.05 6.41 2.93
N ALA A 36 12.25 7.46 2.99
CA ALA A 36 11.42 7.76 4.16
C ALA A 36 10.10 6.99 4.12
N VAL A 37 9.46 6.93 2.95
CA VAL A 37 8.11 6.38 2.80
C VAL A 37 7.94 5.76 1.43
N GLU A 38 7.18 4.67 1.37
CA GLU A 38 6.69 4.07 0.14
C GLU A 38 5.16 4.16 0.09
N VAL A 39 4.62 4.43 -1.09
CA VAL A 39 3.18 4.58 -1.30
C VAL A 39 2.72 3.64 -2.40
N LYS A 40 1.70 2.83 -2.10
CA LYS A 40 1.05 1.90 -3.02
C LYS A 40 -0.38 2.33 -3.29
N TRP A 41 -0.77 2.28 -4.56
CA TRP A 41 -2.16 2.34 -5.01
C TRP A 41 -2.64 0.94 -5.36
N GLY A 42 -3.56 0.41 -4.56
CA GLY A 42 -4.15 -0.91 -4.74
C GLY A 42 -5.54 -0.82 -5.38
N VAL A 43 -5.75 -1.60 -6.44
CA VAL A 43 -7.08 -1.82 -7.05
C VAL A 43 -7.36 -3.31 -6.96
N HIS A 44 -8.41 -3.67 -6.25
CA HIS A 44 -8.72 -5.05 -5.89
C HIS A 44 -10.16 -5.40 -6.29
N PRO A 45 -10.41 -6.35 -7.21
CA PRO A 45 -11.76 -6.81 -7.50
C PRO A 45 -12.37 -7.52 -6.29
N ARG A 46 -13.70 -7.51 -6.23
CA ARG A 46 -14.47 -8.25 -5.23
C ARG A 46 -14.03 -9.71 -5.17
N GLY A 47 -13.81 -10.19 -3.95
CA GLY A 47 -13.42 -11.57 -3.68
C GLY A 47 -11.91 -11.79 -3.73
N GLU A 48 -11.12 -10.80 -4.14
CA GLU A 48 -9.66 -10.91 -4.06
C GLU A 48 -9.20 -10.92 -2.60
N GLN A 49 -8.18 -11.74 -2.32
CA GLN A 49 -7.53 -11.81 -1.02
C GLN A 49 -6.03 -11.95 -1.17
N ARG A 50 -5.28 -11.53 -0.15
CA ARG A 50 -3.87 -11.90 -0.06
C ARG A 50 -3.76 -13.38 0.25
N ALA A 51 -3.19 -14.15 -0.68
CA ALA A 51 -3.07 -15.60 -0.54
C ALA A 51 -2.22 -16.04 0.66
N GLN A 52 -1.17 -15.26 0.97
CA GLN A 52 -0.29 -15.49 2.11
C GLN A 52 -0.38 -14.31 3.07
N TRP A 53 -0.15 -14.57 4.36
CA TRP A 53 -0.02 -13.51 5.37
C TRP A 53 1.33 -12.81 5.23
N VAL A 54 1.37 -11.51 5.52
CA VAL A 54 2.65 -10.82 5.75
C VAL A 54 3.09 -11.24 7.13
N GLN A 55 4.35 -11.66 7.24
CA GLN A 55 4.95 -12.05 8.50
C GLN A 55 6.18 -11.20 8.80
N GLY A 56 6.32 -10.77 10.05
CA GLY A 56 7.51 -10.05 10.49
C GLY A 56 7.76 -8.75 9.72
N GLU A 57 6.71 -7.99 9.42
CA GLU A 57 6.84 -6.68 8.76
C GLU A 57 7.75 -5.77 9.59
N VAL A 58 8.76 -5.17 8.94
CA VAL A 58 9.73 -4.29 9.62
C VAL A 58 9.32 -2.82 9.57
N ARG A 59 8.25 -2.51 8.83
CA ARG A 59 7.72 -1.17 8.64
C ARG A 59 6.48 -0.95 9.49
N THR A 60 6.22 0.32 9.78
CA THR A 60 4.86 0.75 10.14
C THR A 60 4.10 0.99 8.84
N ALA A 61 2.80 0.69 8.84
CA ALA A 61 1.96 0.86 7.67
C ALA A 61 0.63 1.52 8.02
N LEU A 62 0.12 2.29 7.06
CA LEU A 62 -1.21 2.90 7.05
C LEU A 62 -1.91 2.44 5.77
N LEU A 63 -3.15 1.98 5.87
CA LEU A 63 -4.02 1.76 4.72
C LEU A 63 -5.26 2.64 4.85
N VAL A 64 -5.56 3.38 3.79
CA VAL A 64 -6.75 4.24 3.66
C VAL A 64 -7.65 3.69 2.56
N LEU A 65 -8.94 3.56 2.85
CA LEU A 65 -9.94 3.21 1.86
C LEU A 65 -10.32 4.44 1.02
N ILE A 66 -10.16 4.35 -0.29
CA ILE A 66 -10.58 5.40 -1.24
C ILE A 66 -12.01 5.12 -1.71
N THR A 67 -12.29 3.89 -2.14
CA THR A 67 -13.64 3.41 -2.51
C THR A 67 -13.77 1.91 -2.24
N GLY A 68 -15.00 1.44 -2.05
CA GLY A 68 -15.32 0.02 -1.91
C GLY A 68 -15.49 -0.41 -0.45
N ARG A 69 -15.13 -1.65 -0.17
CA ARG A 69 -15.29 -2.30 1.13
C ARG A 69 -14.17 -3.31 1.34
N PHE A 70 -13.28 -3.01 2.27
CA PHE A 70 -12.01 -3.70 2.40
C PHE A 70 -11.78 -4.16 3.84
N ARG A 71 -11.46 -5.44 4.01
CA ARG A 71 -11.23 -6.05 5.31
C ARG A 71 -9.74 -6.32 5.48
N MET A 72 -9.18 -5.76 6.54
CA MET A 72 -7.85 -6.09 7.03
C MET A 72 -7.94 -7.17 8.10
N GLU A 73 -7.10 -8.18 7.98
CA GLU A 73 -6.99 -9.28 8.94
C GLU A 73 -5.68 -9.15 9.70
N PHE A 74 -5.77 -9.25 11.02
CA PHE A 74 -4.65 -9.26 11.96
C PHE A 74 -4.79 -10.47 12.89
N PRO A 75 -3.72 -10.89 13.59
CA PRO A 75 -3.83 -11.95 14.60
C PRO A 75 -4.90 -11.61 15.65
N GLY A 76 -5.96 -12.41 15.70
CA GLY A 76 -7.05 -12.26 16.67
C GLY A 76 -8.04 -11.11 16.41
N ARG A 77 -7.94 -10.39 15.29
CA ARG A 77 -8.84 -9.29 14.97
C ARG A 77 -8.97 -9.03 13.46
N SER A 78 -10.21 -8.83 13.02
CA SER A 78 -10.51 -8.24 11.70
C SER A 78 -10.92 -6.77 11.85
N VAL A 79 -10.51 -5.94 10.91
CA VAL A 79 -10.89 -4.54 10.80
C VAL A 79 -11.53 -4.31 9.43
N LEU A 80 -12.79 -3.89 9.44
CA LEU A 80 -13.52 -3.58 8.22
C LEU A 80 -13.46 -2.07 7.97
N LEU A 81 -13.10 -1.70 6.75
CA LEU A 81 -13.18 -0.35 6.21
C LEU A 81 -14.34 -0.32 5.20
N GLU A 82 -15.32 0.54 5.41
CA GLU A 82 -16.57 0.54 4.62
C GLU A 82 -17.06 1.93 4.22
N ARG A 83 -16.39 2.99 4.71
CA ARG A 83 -16.68 4.38 4.35
C ARG A 83 -15.42 4.99 3.77
N GLN A 84 -15.58 5.80 2.73
CA GLN A 84 -14.45 6.54 2.14
C GLN A 84 -13.70 7.30 3.23
N GLY A 85 -12.38 7.13 3.26
CA GLY A 85 -11.50 7.74 4.27
C GLY A 85 -11.29 6.90 5.54
N ASP A 86 -12.03 5.80 5.72
CA ASP A 86 -11.71 4.81 6.77
C ASP A 86 -10.26 4.35 6.62
N TYR A 87 -9.56 4.21 7.73
CA TYR A 87 -8.15 3.85 7.72
C TYR A 87 -7.76 2.98 8.90
N VAL A 88 -6.65 2.25 8.73
CA VAL A 88 -6.02 1.50 9.81
C VAL A 88 -4.51 1.67 9.75
N VAL A 89 -3.89 1.76 10.92
CA VAL A 89 -2.44 1.83 11.10
C VAL A 89 -2.01 0.62 11.91
N TRP A 90 -0.92 -0.02 11.49
CA TRP A 90 -0.29 -1.10 12.26
C TRP A 90 1.23 -0.93 12.28
N GLY A 91 1.82 -1.29 13.41
CA GLY A 91 3.24 -1.15 13.67
C GLY A 91 4.07 -2.31 13.16
N GLN A 92 5.37 -2.18 13.38
CA GLN A 92 6.36 -3.23 13.11
C GLN A 92 6.00 -4.54 13.84
N GLY A 93 6.26 -5.66 13.18
CA GLY A 93 6.01 -7.01 13.68
C GLY A 93 4.54 -7.45 13.63
N VAL A 94 3.62 -6.59 13.21
CA VAL A 94 2.20 -6.94 13.09
C VAL A 94 1.96 -7.66 11.77
N ASP A 95 1.79 -8.98 11.87
CA ASP A 95 1.35 -9.83 10.78
C ASP A 95 -0.03 -9.39 10.28
N HIS A 96 -0.26 -9.49 8.97
CA HIS A 96 -1.53 -9.09 8.39
C HIS A 96 -1.87 -9.78 7.07
N SER A 97 -3.16 -9.82 6.76
CA SER A 97 -3.70 -10.17 5.45
C SER A 97 -4.86 -9.25 5.10
N TRP A 98 -5.51 -9.45 3.96
CA TRP A 98 -6.65 -8.65 3.54
C TRP A 98 -7.60 -9.41 2.61
N PHE A 99 -8.84 -8.92 2.55
CA PHE A 99 -9.89 -9.39 1.66
C PHE A 99 -10.72 -8.20 1.14
N ALA A 100 -10.97 -8.15 -0.17
CA ALA A 100 -11.84 -7.18 -0.81
C ALA A 100 -13.29 -7.70 -0.84
N GLU A 101 -14.18 -7.16 0.01
CA GLU A 101 -15.60 -7.57 0.02
C GLU A 101 -16.38 -7.00 -1.17
N GLU A 102 -15.85 -5.91 -1.76
CA GLU A 102 -16.32 -5.27 -2.99
C GLU A 102 -15.13 -4.83 -3.83
N ASP A 103 -15.37 -4.44 -5.09
CA ASP A 103 -14.36 -3.77 -5.90
C ASP A 103 -13.85 -2.54 -5.15
N SER A 104 -12.57 -2.57 -4.79
CA SER A 104 -12.00 -1.64 -3.81
C SER A 104 -10.76 -0.96 -4.34
N VAL A 105 -10.63 0.31 -3.98
CA VAL A 105 -9.42 1.10 -4.20
C VAL A 105 -8.90 1.53 -2.84
N VAL A 106 -7.63 1.22 -2.58
CA VAL A 106 -6.96 1.52 -1.31
C VAL A 106 -5.62 2.20 -1.58
N MET A 107 -5.21 3.07 -0.66
CA MET A 107 -3.88 3.65 -0.65
C MET A 107 -3.14 3.15 0.58
N THR A 108 -1.98 2.52 0.38
CA THR A 108 -1.13 2.04 1.47
C THR A 108 0.14 2.86 1.55
N LEU A 109 0.47 3.36 2.73
CA LEU A 109 1.75 3.98 3.02
C LEU A 109 2.52 3.05 3.95
N ARG A 110 3.83 2.94 3.75
CA ARG A 110 4.71 2.22 4.68
C ARG A 110 5.99 3.01 4.93
N TRP A 111 6.52 2.93 6.14
CA TRP A 111 7.77 3.58 6.51
C TRP A 111 8.57 2.76 7.53
N PRO A 112 9.92 2.76 7.41
CA PRO A 112 10.71 3.41 6.35
C PRO A 112 10.58 2.71 4.98
N SER A 113 10.97 3.38 3.89
CA SER A 113 11.13 2.69 2.60
C SER A 113 12.55 2.14 2.51
N VAL A 114 12.67 0.82 2.37
CA VAL A 114 13.97 0.14 2.42
C VAL A 114 14.16 -0.77 1.21
N PRO A 115 15.40 -0.91 0.70
CA PRO A 115 15.72 -1.82 -0.40
C PRO A 115 15.47 -3.28 -0.05
N GLY A 116 15.29 -4.12 -1.08
CA GLY A 116 15.41 -5.57 -0.98
C GLY A 116 14.22 -6.30 -0.35
N TYR A 117 13.12 -5.62 -0.06
CA TYR A 117 11.92 -6.27 0.46
C TYR A 117 10.98 -6.65 -0.68
N ALA A 118 11.24 -7.81 -1.28
CA ALA A 118 10.23 -8.52 -2.05
C ALA A 118 9.49 -9.45 -1.08
N VAL A 119 8.16 -9.36 -1.05
CA VAL A 119 7.39 -10.50 -0.54
C VAL A 119 7.62 -11.65 -1.53
N PRO A 120 7.91 -12.88 -1.08
CA PRO A 120 7.96 -14.05 -1.95
C PRO A 120 6.70 -14.22 -2.82
#